data_AF-A0A421K8Z0-F1
#
_entry.id   AF-A0A421K8Z0-F1
#
_cell.length_a   1.000
_cell.length_b   1.000
_cell.length_c   1.000
_cell.angle_alpha   90.00
_cell.angle_beta   90.00
_cell.angle_gamma   90.00
#
_symmetry.space_group_name_H-M   'P 1'
#
loop_
_entity.id
_entity.type
_entity.pdbx_description
1 polymer ?
#
loop_
_entity_poly.entity_id
_entity_poly.type
_entity_poly.pdbx_seq_one_letter_code
_entity_poly.pdbx_strand_id
1 'polypeptide(L)'
;MIVSFTLNGRSVGFETIPGESAQLFLQRNGIPSVRNSDDGYGFSGSDTILLDGRIVGACILLAPQLEGRDVRTVESLREGRLLSIVQQAMLECGCIQSGYNAPAAALMLWELLQRISRPSREDIEDALSGLYNRATGYRQFFDAVELAVARMQDQSRKFEDIPSFGNDYQIVGKPSPKKDSARMVAGEKVFVEDRVEQNACYLKVLRSPHAHAWIISIDIKEAMAVEGVVAIFTHKDVPEKVYSQAGQGFPEPSPYDRMLLSKKVRHVGDRVAAVVAESPQIAEQALKLIKVEYERLPVVLDWDAARIASTPLIHGGKISYKAGVPENLADLNRDADSAEEPVVYQFPIGGNPRMNIAASISDGIGDVQEGFKQADVIVERTYTTTQIQCTPLEKHTCYARLEGDRLIIHASTQVPYHVRRIIATLLDLPENHIR
;
A
#
# COMPACT_ATOMS: atom_id res chain seq x y z
N MET A 1 19.72 4.10 -27.28
CA MET A 1 18.90 4.35 -28.48
C MET A 1 17.95 5.49 -28.16
N ILE A 2 17.73 6.42 -29.09
CA ILE A 2 16.71 7.46 -28.93
C ILE A 2 15.40 6.90 -29.50
N VAL A 3 14.31 7.02 -28.75
CA VAL A 3 12.95 6.71 -29.21
C VAL A 3 12.24 8.02 -29.52
N SER A 4 11.86 8.22 -30.78
CA SER A 4 11.22 9.45 -31.29
C SER A 4 9.76 9.18 -31.64
N PHE A 5 8.84 9.98 -31.11
CA PHE A 5 7.39 9.75 -31.25
C PHE A 5 6.59 11.04 -31.02
N THR A 6 5.27 10.99 -31.23
CA THR A 6 4.37 12.11 -30.89
C THR A 6 3.77 11.85 -29.52
N LEU A 7 4.02 12.71 -28.54
CA LEU A 7 3.46 12.64 -27.20
C LEU A 7 2.52 13.82 -26.97
N ASN A 8 1.24 13.52 -26.73
CA ASN A 8 0.20 14.53 -26.48
C ASN A 8 0.19 15.63 -27.57
N GLY A 9 0.38 15.23 -28.84
CA GLY A 9 0.40 16.14 -30.00
C GLY A 9 1.73 16.88 -30.23
N ARG A 10 2.78 16.58 -29.48
CA ARG A 10 4.12 17.19 -29.65
C ARG A 10 5.15 16.13 -30.04
N SER A 11 5.97 16.41 -31.06
CA SER A 11 7.10 15.53 -31.39
C SER A 11 8.16 15.61 -30.29
N VAL A 12 8.56 14.45 -29.78
CA VAL A 12 9.55 14.29 -28.70
C VAL A 12 10.52 13.17 -29.05
N GLY A 13 11.70 13.18 -28.42
CA GLY A 13 12.69 12.12 -28.52
C GLY A 13 13.47 11.98 -27.22
N PHE A 14 13.53 10.76 -26.67
CA PHE A 14 14.22 10.49 -25.41
C PHE A 14 15.08 9.23 -25.51
N GLU A 15 16.17 9.19 -24.76
CA GLU A 15 16.98 7.97 -24.63
C GLU A 15 16.23 6.90 -23.83
N THR A 16 16.24 5.66 -24.33
CA THR A 16 15.69 4.49 -23.63
C THR A 16 16.79 3.58 -23.09
N ILE A 17 16.48 2.89 -22.00
CA ILE A 17 17.32 1.86 -21.38
C ILE A 17 16.91 0.47 -21.94
N PRO A 18 17.86 -0.44 -22.24
CA PRO A 18 17.52 -1.79 -22.69
C PRO A 18 16.54 -2.50 -21.76
N GLY A 19 15.42 -2.99 -22.31
CA GLY A 19 14.39 -3.71 -21.54
C GLY A 19 13.42 -2.82 -20.74
N GLU A 20 13.53 -1.49 -20.85
CA GLU A 20 12.61 -0.55 -20.19
C GLU A 20 11.20 -0.65 -20.79
N SER A 21 10.19 -0.76 -19.92
CA SER A 21 8.78 -0.71 -20.35
C SER A 21 8.39 0.71 -20.78
N ALA A 22 7.38 0.83 -21.64
CA ALA A 22 6.85 2.14 -22.04
C ALA A 22 6.30 2.91 -20.81
N GLN A 23 5.74 2.20 -19.83
CA GLN A 23 5.28 2.77 -18.56
C GLN A 23 6.41 3.49 -17.80
N LEU A 24 7.52 2.81 -17.52
CA LEU A 24 8.66 3.41 -16.82
C LEU A 24 9.33 4.52 -17.64
N PHE A 25 9.45 4.29 -18.95
CA PHE A 25 10.00 5.26 -19.88
C PHE A 25 9.20 6.58 -19.90
N LEU A 26 7.87 6.52 -19.96
CA LEU A 26 7.01 7.70 -19.92
C LEU A 26 7.10 8.41 -18.57
N GLN A 27 7.09 7.68 -17.45
CA GLN A 27 7.24 8.28 -16.11
C GLN A 27 8.57 9.01 -15.94
N ARG A 28 9.69 8.38 -16.33
CA ARG A 28 11.04 8.97 -16.26
C ARG A 28 11.14 10.25 -17.08
N ASN A 29 10.41 10.33 -18.19
CA ASN A 29 10.36 11.49 -19.08
C ASN A 29 9.21 12.47 -18.77
N GLY A 30 8.67 12.44 -17.54
CA GLY A 30 7.81 13.50 -17.02
C GLY A 30 6.31 13.26 -17.16
N ILE A 31 5.87 12.03 -17.43
CA ILE A 31 4.45 11.64 -17.49
C ILE A 31 4.11 10.77 -16.26
N PRO A 32 3.83 11.38 -15.08
CA PRO A 32 3.56 10.63 -13.85
C PRO A 32 2.22 9.89 -13.86
N SER A 33 1.30 10.24 -14.76
CA SER A 33 -0.06 9.67 -14.83
C SER A 33 -0.13 8.19 -15.25
N VAL A 34 0.94 7.67 -15.88
CA VAL A 34 1.03 6.28 -16.34
C VAL A 34 1.56 5.41 -15.21
N ARG A 35 0.65 5.03 -14.30
CA ARG A 35 0.97 4.48 -12.97
C ARG A 35 1.28 2.98 -12.99
N ASN A 36 2.12 2.53 -12.07
CA ASN A 36 2.32 1.10 -11.83
C ASN A 36 1.48 0.64 -10.63
N SER A 37 0.45 -0.17 -10.86
CA SER A 37 -0.44 -0.74 -9.81
C SER A 37 -0.46 -2.27 -9.76
N ASP A 38 0.29 -2.93 -10.62
CA ASP A 38 0.28 -4.39 -10.76
C ASP A 38 1.66 -4.97 -11.02
N ASP A 39 2.73 -4.25 -10.66
CA ASP A 39 4.11 -4.70 -10.83
C ASP A 39 4.47 -5.14 -12.26
N GLY A 40 3.78 -4.58 -13.26
CA GLY A 40 4.02 -4.87 -14.67
C GLY A 40 3.32 -6.11 -15.21
N TYR A 41 2.39 -6.70 -14.46
CA TYR A 41 1.59 -7.83 -14.94
C TYR A 41 0.47 -7.41 -15.91
N GLY A 42 0.10 -6.12 -15.96
CA GLY A 42 -0.82 -5.57 -16.96
C GLY A 42 -2.30 -5.94 -16.77
N PHE A 43 -2.76 -6.14 -15.54
CA PHE A 43 -4.16 -6.47 -15.25
C PHE A 43 -4.95 -5.31 -14.62
N SER A 44 -4.28 -4.25 -14.15
CA SER A 44 -4.91 -3.19 -13.36
C SER A 44 -5.32 -1.96 -14.17
N GLY A 45 -4.63 -1.70 -15.28
CA GLY A 45 -4.98 -0.64 -16.24
C GLY A 45 -4.63 0.80 -15.84
N SER A 46 -4.01 1.04 -14.68
CA SER A 46 -3.64 2.41 -14.25
C SER A 46 -2.53 3.05 -15.11
N ASP A 47 -1.88 2.26 -15.94
CA ASP A 47 -0.84 2.62 -16.92
C ASP A 47 -1.41 2.80 -18.33
N THR A 48 -2.74 2.97 -18.46
CA THR A 48 -3.39 3.10 -19.76
C THR A 48 -2.91 4.34 -20.51
N ILE A 49 -2.54 4.14 -21.77
CA ILE A 49 -2.28 5.19 -22.78
C ILE A 49 -3.15 4.93 -24.02
N LEU A 50 -3.29 5.92 -24.89
CA LEU A 50 -3.72 5.68 -26.26
C LEU A 50 -2.48 5.60 -27.15
N LEU A 51 -2.32 4.48 -27.85
CA LEU A 51 -1.28 4.27 -28.86
C LEU A 51 -1.95 4.19 -30.23
N ASP A 52 -1.68 5.16 -31.10
CA ASP A 52 -2.34 5.33 -32.39
C ASP A 52 -3.88 5.28 -32.29
N GLY A 53 -4.41 5.93 -31.25
CA GLY A 53 -5.85 5.99 -30.96
C GLY A 53 -6.45 4.74 -30.30
N ARG A 54 -5.65 3.75 -29.92
CA ARG A 54 -6.13 2.53 -29.23
C ARG A 54 -5.70 2.49 -27.77
N ILE A 55 -6.62 2.10 -26.88
CA ILE A 55 -6.34 1.86 -25.46
C ILE A 55 -5.38 0.68 -25.32
N VAL A 56 -4.24 0.91 -24.66
CA VAL A 56 -3.23 -0.12 -24.35
C VAL A 56 -2.62 0.12 -22.97
N GLY A 57 -2.23 -0.95 -22.28
CA GLY A 57 -1.41 -0.87 -21.06
C GLY A 57 0.05 -0.63 -21.41
N ALA A 58 0.65 0.45 -20.90
CA ALA A 58 2.03 0.80 -21.20
C ALA A 58 3.08 -0.15 -20.57
N CYS A 59 2.74 -0.89 -19.51
CA CYS A 59 3.68 -1.75 -18.80
C CYS A 59 4.03 -3.03 -19.56
N ILE A 60 3.12 -3.50 -20.41
CA ILE A 60 3.31 -4.68 -21.28
C ILE A 60 3.97 -4.33 -22.62
N LEU A 61 4.27 -3.06 -22.86
CA LEU A 61 5.01 -2.58 -24.02
C LEU A 61 6.45 -2.28 -23.62
N LEU A 62 7.39 -2.54 -24.53
CA LEU A 62 8.76 -2.02 -24.43
C LEU A 62 8.80 -0.59 -25.01
N ALA A 63 9.61 0.28 -24.42
CA ALA A 63 9.75 1.66 -24.86
C ALA A 63 10.07 1.83 -26.37
N PRO A 64 10.92 1.00 -27.01
CA PRO A 64 11.15 1.05 -28.46
C PRO A 64 9.90 0.87 -29.33
N GLN A 65 8.83 0.25 -28.81
CA GLN A 65 7.58 0.07 -29.56
C GLN A 65 6.81 1.39 -29.75
N LEU A 66 7.19 2.46 -29.05
CA LEU A 66 6.62 3.79 -29.23
C LEU A 66 7.22 4.54 -30.45
N GLU A 67 8.32 4.05 -31.04
CA GLU A 67 8.99 4.70 -32.16
C GLU A 67 8.03 5.03 -33.30
N GLY A 68 7.99 6.30 -33.69
CA GLY A 68 7.15 6.84 -34.77
C GLY A 68 5.65 6.83 -34.49
N ARG A 69 5.20 6.48 -33.28
CA ARG A 69 3.76 6.36 -32.94
C ARG A 69 3.17 7.65 -32.38
N ASP A 70 1.85 7.73 -32.39
CA ASP A 70 1.10 8.74 -31.61
C ASP A 70 0.75 8.16 -30.23
N VAL A 71 1.20 8.83 -29.18
CA VAL A 71 0.98 8.48 -27.78
C VAL A 71 0.21 9.59 -27.11
N ARG A 72 -0.95 9.25 -26.54
CA ARG A 72 -1.76 10.16 -25.73
C ARG A 72 -1.94 9.63 -24.32
N THR A 73 -1.87 10.55 -23.37
CA THR A 73 -1.97 10.33 -21.92
C THR A 73 -3.02 11.29 -21.35
N VAL A 74 -3.39 11.16 -20.07
CA VAL A 74 -4.42 12.04 -19.48
C VAL A 74 -4.02 13.52 -19.53
N GLU A 75 -2.71 13.81 -19.56
CA GLU A 75 -2.16 15.16 -19.61
C GLU A 75 -2.65 15.95 -20.82
N SER A 76 -3.06 15.28 -21.91
CA SER A 76 -3.62 15.94 -23.09
C SER A 76 -5.06 16.41 -22.90
N LEU A 77 -5.76 15.96 -21.85
CA LEU A 77 -7.18 16.24 -21.66
C LEU A 77 -7.45 17.60 -21.01
N ARG A 78 -6.40 18.36 -20.67
CA ARG A 78 -6.55 19.67 -20.05
C ARG A 78 -5.79 20.75 -20.80
N GLU A 79 -6.32 21.96 -20.72
CA GLU A 79 -5.63 23.17 -21.16
C GLU A 79 -5.25 24.01 -19.94
N GLY A 80 -3.97 23.96 -19.55
CA GLY A 80 -3.51 24.58 -18.31
C GLY A 80 -4.24 24.00 -17.09
N ARG A 81 -5.09 24.81 -16.43
CA ARG A 81 -5.91 24.39 -15.29
C ARG A 81 -7.33 23.97 -15.67
N LEU A 82 -7.73 24.15 -16.93
CA LEU A 82 -9.06 23.81 -17.41
C LEU A 82 -9.12 22.32 -17.75
N LEU A 83 -9.84 21.56 -16.93
CA LEU A 83 -10.08 20.13 -17.13
C LEU A 83 -11.05 19.87 -18.29
N SER A 84 -10.94 18.72 -18.97
CA SER A 84 -11.94 18.31 -19.97
C SER A 84 -13.32 18.11 -19.34
N ILE A 85 -14.35 18.07 -20.19
CA ILE A 85 -15.73 17.73 -19.80
C ILE A 85 -15.77 16.40 -19.03
N VAL A 86 -15.03 15.38 -19.49
CA VAL A 86 -14.97 14.06 -18.83
C VAL A 86 -14.36 14.16 -17.44
N GLN A 87 -13.22 14.86 -17.31
CA GLN A 87 -12.58 15.08 -16.02
C GLN A 87 -13.50 15.84 -15.05
N GLN A 88 -14.15 16.91 -15.51
CA GLN A 88 -15.11 17.67 -14.69
C GLN A 88 -16.30 16.82 -14.24
N ALA A 89 -16.85 16.00 -15.14
CA ALA A 89 -17.96 15.12 -14.81
C ALA A 89 -17.57 14.07 -13.77
N MET A 90 -16.39 13.46 -13.91
CA MET A 90 -15.86 12.53 -12.91
C MET A 90 -15.69 13.17 -11.52
N LEU A 91 -15.29 14.45 -11.46
CA LEU A 91 -15.17 15.20 -10.21
C LEU A 91 -16.52 15.34 -9.50
N GLU A 92 -17.54 15.74 -10.25
CA GLU A 92 -18.87 16.04 -9.72
C GLU A 92 -19.66 14.78 -9.34
N CYS A 93 -19.48 13.69 -10.09
CA CYS A 93 -20.13 12.40 -9.80
C CYS A 93 -19.39 11.60 -8.70
N GLY A 94 -18.33 12.15 -8.10
CA GLY A 94 -17.63 11.50 -6.99
C GLY A 94 -16.78 10.29 -7.40
N CYS A 95 -16.29 10.24 -8.65
CA CYS A 95 -15.44 9.16 -9.13
C CYS A 95 -14.02 9.18 -8.51
N ILE A 96 -13.60 10.30 -7.92
CA ILE A 96 -12.24 10.48 -7.38
C ILE A 96 -12.25 10.30 -5.86
N GLN A 97 -11.90 9.10 -5.41
CA GLN A 97 -11.66 8.79 -4.00
C GLN A 97 -10.15 8.82 -3.67
N SER A 98 -9.46 7.67 -3.76
CA SER A 98 -7.99 7.60 -3.69
C SER A 98 -7.35 8.27 -4.91
N GLY A 99 -7.99 8.14 -6.08
CA GLY A 99 -7.62 8.83 -7.31
C GLY A 99 -6.47 8.20 -8.11
N TYR A 100 -5.90 7.08 -7.67
CA TYR A 100 -4.70 6.48 -8.29
C TYR A 100 -4.89 6.13 -9.77
N ASN A 101 -6.04 5.54 -10.11
CA ASN A 101 -6.40 5.18 -11.48
C ASN A 101 -7.37 6.16 -12.15
N ALA A 102 -7.68 7.30 -11.50
CA ALA A 102 -8.58 8.32 -12.07
C ALA A 102 -8.04 8.90 -13.39
N PRO A 103 -6.73 9.10 -13.58
CA PRO A 103 -6.14 9.43 -14.88
C PRO A 103 -6.51 8.46 -16.01
N ALA A 104 -6.29 7.16 -15.79
CA ALA A 104 -6.58 6.12 -16.77
C ALA A 104 -8.08 6.08 -17.10
N ALA A 105 -8.94 6.10 -16.07
CA ALA A 105 -10.40 6.16 -16.26
C ALA A 105 -10.82 7.36 -17.12
N ALA A 106 -10.28 8.56 -16.85
CA ALA A 106 -10.59 9.75 -17.63
C ALA A 106 -10.17 9.62 -19.09
N LEU A 107 -9.00 9.03 -19.36
CA LEU A 107 -8.52 8.79 -20.72
C LEU A 107 -9.37 7.77 -21.48
N MET A 108 -9.74 6.67 -20.84
CA MET A 108 -10.60 5.62 -21.41
C MET A 108 -12.00 6.16 -21.74
N LEU A 109 -12.61 6.89 -20.79
CA LEU A 109 -13.93 7.49 -21.01
C LEU A 109 -13.90 8.61 -22.07
N TRP A 110 -12.80 9.37 -22.13
CA TRP A 110 -12.61 10.36 -23.18
C TRP A 110 -12.52 9.71 -24.55
N GLU A 111 -11.74 8.63 -24.71
CA GLU A 111 -11.66 7.86 -25.96
C GLU A 111 -13.03 7.30 -26.37
N LEU A 112 -13.74 6.68 -25.42
CA LEU A 112 -15.08 6.14 -25.67
C LEU A 112 -16.01 7.21 -26.28
N LEU A 113 -16.01 8.41 -25.71
CA LEU A 113 -16.85 9.51 -26.20
C LEU A 113 -16.38 10.14 -27.51
N GLN A 114 -15.13 9.92 -27.93
CA GLN A 114 -14.71 10.25 -29.30
C GLN A 114 -15.29 9.26 -30.33
N ARG A 115 -15.49 8.01 -29.93
CA ARG A 115 -15.94 6.93 -30.80
C ARG A 115 -17.47 6.78 -30.84
N ILE A 116 -18.14 7.01 -29.71
CA ILE A 116 -19.58 6.84 -29.52
C ILE A 116 -20.15 8.06 -28.79
N SER A 117 -20.97 8.86 -29.48
CA SER A 117 -21.51 10.11 -28.94
C SER A 117 -22.55 9.94 -27.82
N ARG A 118 -23.19 8.77 -27.75
CA ARG A 118 -24.16 8.37 -26.72
C ARG A 118 -23.95 6.89 -26.37
N PRO A 119 -22.89 6.54 -25.61
CA PRO A 119 -22.59 5.16 -25.29
C PRO A 119 -23.67 4.54 -24.42
N SER A 120 -23.96 3.27 -24.65
CA SER A 120 -24.78 2.44 -23.78
C SER A 120 -24.02 2.06 -22.50
N ARG A 121 -24.72 1.44 -21.56
CA ARG A 121 -24.08 0.87 -20.36
C ARG A 121 -23.03 -0.18 -20.72
N GLU A 122 -23.31 -1.04 -21.68
CA GLU A 122 -22.39 -2.09 -22.14
C GLU A 122 -21.13 -1.49 -22.77
N ASP A 123 -21.26 -0.39 -23.53
CA ASP A 123 -20.10 0.32 -24.10
C ASP A 123 -19.19 0.90 -23.00
N ILE A 124 -19.77 1.39 -21.89
CA ILE A 124 -19.02 1.92 -20.75
C ILE A 124 -18.34 0.78 -19.96
N GLU A 125 -19.04 -0.34 -19.78
CA GLU A 125 -18.48 -1.54 -19.13
C GLU A 125 -17.31 -2.11 -19.94
N ASP A 126 -17.45 -2.22 -21.27
CA ASP A 126 -16.38 -2.65 -22.17
C ASP A 126 -15.19 -1.70 -22.13
N ALA A 127 -15.43 -0.38 -22.23
CA ALA A 127 -14.37 0.63 -22.18
C ALA A 127 -13.59 0.63 -20.86
N LEU A 128 -14.22 0.25 -19.73
CA LEU A 128 -13.56 0.19 -18.42
C LEU A 128 -13.13 -1.23 -18.03
N SER A 129 -13.34 -2.24 -18.88
CA SER A 129 -13.08 -3.65 -18.56
C SER A 129 -11.63 -3.95 -18.17
N GLY A 130 -10.67 -3.21 -18.74
CA GLY A 130 -9.26 -3.28 -18.40
C GLY A 130 -8.83 -2.50 -17.16
N LEU A 131 -9.77 -1.82 -16.48
CA LEU A 131 -9.48 -0.96 -15.34
C LEU A 131 -9.95 -1.58 -14.02
N TYR A 132 -9.01 -2.02 -13.19
CA TYR A 132 -9.30 -2.44 -11.82
C TYR A 132 -9.49 -1.21 -10.92
N ASN A 133 -10.66 -1.07 -10.29
CA ASN A 133 -10.96 0.02 -9.34
C ASN A 133 -11.40 -0.54 -7.99
N ARG A 134 -10.62 -0.24 -6.94
CA ARG A 134 -10.88 -0.73 -5.58
C ARG A 134 -11.67 0.24 -4.69
N ALA A 135 -11.96 1.45 -5.16
CA ALA A 135 -12.52 2.52 -4.34
C ALA A 135 -14.00 2.82 -4.62
N THR A 136 -14.40 2.91 -5.89
CA THR A 136 -15.72 3.47 -6.26
C THR A 136 -16.84 2.44 -6.34
N GLY A 137 -16.52 1.19 -6.69
CA GLY A 137 -17.54 0.19 -7.04
C GLY A 137 -18.17 0.43 -8.42
N TYR A 138 -17.51 1.20 -9.28
CA TYR A 138 -17.84 1.49 -10.69
C TYR A 138 -19.09 2.31 -10.99
N ARG A 139 -20.12 2.31 -10.13
CA ARG A 139 -21.43 2.96 -10.42
C ARG A 139 -21.31 4.43 -10.86
N GLN A 140 -20.42 5.20 -10.23
CA GLN A 140 -20.26 6.63 -10.45
C GLN A 140 -19.69 6.95 -11.85
N PHE A 141 -18.99 6.01 -12.51
CA PHE A 141 -18.49 6.25 -13.86
C PHE A 141 -19.61 6.35 -14.88
N PHE A 142 -20.69 5.58 -14.73
CA PHE A 142 -21.87 5.69 -15.61
C PHE A 142 -22.51 7.08 -15.48
N ASP A 143 -22.63 7.59 -14.25
CA ASP A 143 -23.16 8.93 -13.98
C ASP A 143 -22.25 10.02 -14.60
N ALA A 144 -20.93 9.84 -14.52
CA ALA A 144 -19.98 10.76 -15.13
C ALA A 144 -20.07 10.77 -16.67
N VAL A 145 -20.29 9.62 -17.30
CA VAL A 145 -20.48 9.53 -18.75
C VAL A 145 -21.79 10.20 -19.17
N GLU A 146 -22.88 9.95 -18.45
CA GLU A 146 -24.17 10.61 -18.70
C GLU A 146 -24.06 12.14 -18.62
N LEU A 147 -23.43 12.64 -17.56
CA LEU A 147 -23.21 14.08 -17.40
C LEU A 147 -22.30 14.64 -18.50
N ALA A 148 -21.23 13.92 -18.87
CA ALA A 148 -20.33 14.34 -19.93
C ALA A 148 -21.05 14.45 -21.29
N VAL A 149 -21.87 13.46 -21.64
CA VAL A 149 -22.69 13.45 -22.87
C VAL A 149 -23.67 14.62 -22.88
N ALA A 150 -24.33 14.90 -21.75
CA ALA A 150 -25.23 16.04 -21.64
C ALA A 150 -24.49 17.37 -21.80
N ARG A 151 -23.27 17.48 -21.23
CA ARG A 151 -22.42 18.68 -21.34
C ARG A 151 -21.82 18.93 -22.70
N MET A 152 -21.64 17.89 -23.50
CA MET A 152 -21.28 18.04 -24.92
C MET A 152 -22.37 18.73 -25.73
N GLN A 153 -23.63 18.67 -25.28
CA GLN A 153 -24.77 19.38 -25.90
C GLN A 153 -25.04 20.73 -25.24
N ASP A 154 -24.96 20.80 -23.91
CA ASP A 154 -25.14 22.02 -23.11
C ASP A 154 -24.15 22.04 -21.93
N GLN A 155 -23.09 22.85 -22.06
CA GLN A 155 -22.05 22.95 -21.04
C GLN A 155 -22.55 23.44 -19.67
N SER A 156 -23.73 24.07 -19.60
CA SER A 156 -24.32 24.55 -18.34
C SER A 156 -24.98 23.44 -17.51
N ARG A 157 -25.15 22.24 -18.10
CA ARG A 157 -25.80 21.10 -17.44
C ARG A 157 -25.08 20.74 -16.14
N LYS A 158 -25.86 20.62 -15.06
CA LYS A 158 -25.40 20.17 -13.75
C LYS A 158 -25.76 18.71 -13.56
N PHE A 159 -24.98 18.02 -12.72
CA PHE A 159 -25.36 16.71 -12.25
C PHE A 159 -26.61 16.83 -11.38
N GLU A 160 -27.70 16.17 -11.78
CA GLU A 160 -28.96 16.15 -11.03
C GLU A 160 -28.94 15.02 -9.98
N ASP A 161 -29.89 15.05 -9.05
CA ASP A 161 -30.17 13.95 -8.11
C ASP A 161 -29.15 13.64 -6.99
N ILE A 162 -28.24 14.57 -6.62
CA ILE A 162 -27.53 14.43 -5.33
C ILE A 162 -28.39 14.99 -4.19
N PRO A 163 -28.77 14.18 -3.18
CA PRO A 163 -29.48 14.66 -2.01
C PRO A 163 -28.71 15.77 -1.29
N SER A 164 -29.42 16.83 -0.92
CA SER A 164 -28.90 17.93 -0.12
C SER A 164 -29.52 17.87 1.27
N PHE A 165 -28.68 17.93 2.31
CA PHE A 165 -29.10 17.87 3.71
C PHE A 165 -28.71 19.15 4.45
N GLY A 166 -29.34 19.41 5.59
CA GLY A 166 -29.03 20.59 6.43
C GLY A 166 -29.34 21.91 5.72
N ASN A 167 -30.62 22.23 5.56
CA ASN A 167 -31.12 23.37 4.77
C ASN A 167 -30.42 24.71 5.09
N ASP A 168 -30.07 24.92 6.36
CA ASP A 168 -29.47 26.18 6.82
C ASP A 168 -27.95 26.27 6.59
N TYR A 169 -27.30 25.16 6.22
CA TYR A 169 -25.86 25.11 5.99
C TYR A 169 -25.51 25.31 4.51
N GLN A 170 -24.42 26.03 4.25
CA GLN A 170 -23.92 26.25 2.89
C GLN A 170 -23.01 25.13 2.39
N ILE A 171 -22.36 24.38 3.30
CA ILE A 171 -21.32 23.40 2.96
C ILE A 171 -21.66 22.01 3.51
N VAL A 172 -22.05 21.91 4.78
CA VAL A 172 -22.32 20.62 5.44
C VAL A 172 -23.57 19.99 4.84
N GLY A 173 -23.45 18.73 4.39
CA GLY A 173 -24.56 18.00 3.75
C GLY A 173 -24.83 18.43 2.30
N LYS A 174 -23.96 19.23 1.68
CA LYS A 174 -24.10 19.67 0.29
C LYS A 174 -23.15 18.90 -0.65
N PRO A 175 -23.57 18.61 -1.90
CA PRO A 175 -22.67 18.05 -2.90
C PRO A 175 -21.54 19.04 -3.20
N SER A 176 -20.30 18.57 -3.08
CA SER A 176 -19.11 19.32 -3.47
C SER A 176 -18.03 18.34 -3.92
N PRO A 177 -17.28 18.64 -4.99
CA PRO A 177 -16.09 17.90 -5.31
C PRO A 177 -15.09 17.91 -4.15
N LYS A 178 -14.37 16.80 -4.00
CA LYS A 178 -13.24 16.67 -3.06
C LYS A 178 -12.16 17.71 -3.42
N LYS A 179 -11.56 18.39 -2.43
CA LYS A 179 -10.68 19.55 -2.67
C LYS A 179 -9.44 19.25 -3.54
N ASP A 180 -8.90 18.04 -3.47
CA ASP A 180 -7.68 17.61 -4.16
C ASP A 180 -7.96 16.79 -5.44
N SER A 181 -9.23 16.53 -5.77
CA SER A 181 -9.60 15.61 -6.87
C SER A 181 -9.21 16.12 -8.25
N ALA A 182 -9.20 17.45 -8.45
CA ALA A 182 -8.81 18.06 -9.72
C ALA A 182 -7.37 17.70 -10.10
N ARG A 183 -6.46 17.71 -9.12
CA ARG A 183 -5.05 17.34 -9.34
C ARG A 183 -4.91 15.84 -9.63
N MET A 184 -5.70 15.01 -8.94
CA MET A 184 -5.70 13.55 -9.11
C MET A 184 -6.17 13.14 -10.49
N VAL A 185 -7.34 13.63 -10.96
CA VAL A 185 -7.86 13.26 -12.29
C VAL A 185 -7.00 13.81 -13.43
N ALA A 186 -6.29 14.92 -13.18
CA ALA A 186 -5.38 15.53 -14.13
C ALA A 186 -4.03 14.81 -14.25
N GLY A 187 -3.81 13.76 -13.45
CA GLY A 187 -2.54 13.03 -13.43
C GLY A 187 -1.40 13.81 -12.80
N GLU A 188 -1.66 14.79 -11.92
CA GLU A 188 -0.58 15.53 -11.26
C GLU A 188 0.14 14.69 -10.20
N LYS A 189 1.33 15.17 -9.82
CA LYS A 189 2.15 14.61 -8.74
C LYS A 189 1.49 14.77 -7.37
N VAL A 190 0.86 13.71 -6.87
CA VAL A 190 0.11 13.70 -5.60
C VAL A 190 0.31 12.45 -4.75
N PHE A 191 0.95 11.40 -5.28
CA PHE A 191 1.25 10.16 -4.56
C PHE A 191 2.67 10.14 -4.02
N VAL A 192 3.01 9.12 -3.22
CA VAL A 192 4.36 9.02 -2.63
C VAL A 192 5.42 8.79 -3.69
N GLU A 193 5.14 7.91 -4.67
CA GLU A 193 6.05 7.64 -5.79
C GLU A 193 6.41 8.90 -6.60
N ASP A 194 5.52 9.90 -6.63
CA ASP A 194 5.77 11.16 -7.33
C ASP A 194 6.82 12.04 -6.64
N ARG A 195 7.14 11.76 -5.38
CA ARG A 195 8.08 12.50 -4.55
C ARG A 195 9.47 11.89 -4.53
N VAL A 196 9.64 10.70 -5.10
CA VAL A 196 10.93 10.00 -5.16
C VAL A 196 11.86 10.78 -6.08
N GLU A 197 13.05 11.11 -5.58
CA GLU A 197 14.07 11.81 -6.36
C GLU A 197 14.80 10.83 -7.30
N GLN A 198 15.24 11.32 -8.46
CA GLN A 198 15.82 10.48 -9.52
C GLN A 198 17.11 9.76 -9.10
N ASN A 199 17.85 10.32 -8.14
CA ASN A 199 19.09 9.78 -7.59
C ASN A 199 18.90 9.03 -6.26
N ALA A 200 17.65 8.74 -5.87
CA ALA A 200 17.37 7.96 -4.68
C ALA A 200 17.85 6.51 -4.84
N CYS A 201 18.47 5.95 -3.80
CA CYS A 201 18.75 4.53 -3.75
C CYS A 201 17.46 3.71 -3.52
N TYR A 202 17.47 2.47 -3.97
CA TYR A 202 16.38 1.52 -3.83
C TYR A 202 16.66 0.57 -2.69
N LEU A 203 15.69 0.43 -1.78
CA LEU A 203 15.72 -0.58 -0.72
C LEU A 203 14.83 -1.76 -1.10
N LYS A 204 15.39 -2.98 -1.08
CA LYS A 204 14.64 -4.23 -1.20
C LYS A 204 14.92 -5.12 0.00
N VAL A 205 13.90 -5.82 0.47
CA VAL A 205 13.98 -6.66 1.68
C VAL A 205 14.00 -8.13 1.28
N LEU A 206 15.03 -8.86 1.73
CA LEU A 206 15.04 -10.32 1.70
C LEU A 206 13.99 -10.82 2.69
N ARG A 207 13.07 -11.63 2.19
CA ARG A 207 11.95 -12.16 2.96
C ARG A 207 12.13 -13.65 3.24
N SER A 208 11.72 -14.08 4.42
CA SER A 208 11.76 -15.47 4.84
C SER A 208 10.91 -16.35 3.92
N PRO A 209 11.43 -17.49 3.42
CA PRO A 209 10.63 -18.52 2.77
C PRO A 209 9.94 -19.45 3.78
N HIS A 210 10.19 -19.30 5.08
CA HIS A 210 9.70 -20.18 6.14
C HIS A 210 8.67 -19.49 7.03
N ALA A 211 7.64 -20.25 7.42
CA ALA A 211 6.59 -19.78 8.32
C ALA A 211 7.05 -19.69 9.78
N HIS A 212 8.06 -20.46 10.18
CA HIS A 212 8.62 -20.41 11.53
C HIS A 212 10.04 -20.98 11.50
N ALA A 213 11.05 -20.18 11.84
CA ALA A 213 12.44 -20.63 11.88
C ALA A 213 13.34 -19.69 12.69
N TRP A 214 14.43 -20.22 13.22
CA TRP A 214 15.59 -19.45 13.63
C TRP A 214 16.50 -19.17 12.43
N ILE A 215 17.05 -17.96 12.36
CA ILE A 215 18.16 -17.63 11.47
C ILE A 215 19.45 -17.98 12.19
N ILE A 216 20.15 -18.99 11.70
CA ILE A 216 21.43 -19.44 12.26
C ILE A 216 22.57 -18.56 11.77
N SER A 217 22.59 -18.27 10.47
CA SER A 217 23.61 -17.44 9.85
C SER A 217 23.10 -16.72 8.60
N ILE A 218 23.70 -15.55 8.31
CA ILE A 218 23.49 -14.78 7.07
C ILE A 218 24.87 -14.45 6.50
N ASP A 219 25.14 -14.90 5.28
CA ASP A 219 26.33 -14.53 4.51
C ASP A 219 25.93 -13.55 3.39
N ILE A 220 26.55 -12.36 3.44
CA ILE A 220 26.30 -11.26 2.51
C ILE A 220 27.51 -10.97 1.60
N LYS A 221 28.59 -11.77 1.66
CA LYS A 221 29.86 -11.43 0.99
C LYS A 221 29.71 -11.26 -0.52
N GLU A 222 29.06 -12.21 -1.18
CA GLU A 222 28.84 -12.15 -2.64
C GLU A 222 27.89 -11.01 -3.01
N ALA A 223 26.85 -10.77 -2.20
CA ALA A 223 25.89 -9.70 -2.42
C ALA A 223 26.53 -8.31 -2.29
N MET A 224 27.40 -8.10 -1.29
CA MET A 224 28.16 -6.85 -1.11
C MET A 224 29.17 -6.57 -2.22
N ALA A 225 29.62 -7.61 -2.94
CA ALA A 225 30.58 -7.47 -4.03
C ALA A 225 29.95 -7.04 -5.37
N VAL A 226 28.61 -6.96 -5.45
CA VAL A 226 27.91 -6.50 -6.65
C VAL A 226 28.08 -4.99 -6.79
N GLU A 227 28.59 -4.55 -7.94
CA GLU A 227 28.73 -3.13 -8.27
C GLU A 227 27.37 -2.40 -8.20
N GLY A 228 27.35 -1.24 -7.54
CA GLY A 228 26.13 -0.45 -7.30
C GLY A 228 25.32 -0.87 -6.05
N VAL A 229 25.75 -1.89 -5.30
CA VAL A 229 25.23 -2.13 -3.94
C VAL A 229 25.87 -1.12 -2.98
N VAL A 230 25.03 -0.38 -2.26
CA VAL A 230 25.44 0.69 -1.34
C VAL A 230 25.58 0.15 0.09
N ALA A 231 24.62 -0.65 0.54
CA ALA A 231 24.62 -1.23 1.88
C ALA A 231 23.74 -2.48 1.96
N ILE A 232 24.07 -3.38 2.90
CA ILE A 232 23.21 -4.50 3.29
C ILE A 232 23.11 -4.52 4.81
N PHE A 233 21.87 -4.50 5.32
CA PHE A 233 21.57 -4.54 6.75
C PHE A 233 21.00 -5.90 7.14
N THR A 234 21.48 -6.44 8.25
CA THR A 234 21.00 -7.66 8.90
C THR A 234 20.51 -7.34 10.31
N HIS A 235 20.09 -8.36 11.07
CA HIS A 235 19.78 -8.18 12.49
C HIS A 235 20.94 -7.63 13.33
N LYS A 236 22.19 -7.66 12.82
CA LYS A 236 23.38 -7.11 13.49
C LYS A 236 23.53 -5.60 13.32
N ASP A 237 22.81 -5.01 12.38
CA ASP A 237 23.01 -3.62 11.94
C ASP A 237 21.83 -2.72 12.30
N VAL A 238 20.87 -3.22 13.09
CA VAL A 238 19.64 -2.52 13.47
C VAL A 238 19.55 -2.35 14.99
N PRO A 239 18.81 -1.34 15.49
CA PRO A 239 18.60 -1.17 16.92
C PRO A 239 18.01 -2.42 17.58
N GLU A 240 18.60 -2.86 18.70
CA GLU A 240 18.11 -3.98 19.52
C GLU A 240 16.89 -3.55 20.36
N LYS A 241 15.85 -3.09 19.69
CA LYS A 241 14.62 -2.57 20.30
C LYS A 241 13.41 -3.28 19.75
N VAL A 242 12.59 -3.79 20.66
CA VAL A 242 11.30 -4.35 20.30
C VAL A 242 10.28 -3.23 20.09
N TYR A 243 9.45 -3.40 19.08
CA TYR A 243 8.35 -2.50 18.74
C TYR A 243 7.14 -3.30 18.27
N SER A 244 6.00 -2.62 18.11
CA SER A 244 4.80 -3.21 17.51
C SER A 244 4.56 -2.67 16.12
N GLN A 245 4.03 -3.52 15.24
CA GLN A 245 3.60 -3.15 13.89
C GLN A 245 2.12 -2.79 13.80
N ALA A 246 1.36 -2.92 14.91
CA ALA A 246 -0.07 -2.68 14.92
C ALA A 246 -0.45 -1.21 14.66
N GLY A 247 0.43 -0.26 15.04
CA GLY A 247 0.30 1.16 14.69
C GLY A 247 -0.92 1.85 15.31
N GLN A 248 -1.22 1.58 16.58
CA GLN A 248 -2.38 2.14 17.30
C GLN A 248 -2.01 3.39 18.15
N GLY A 249 -3.03 3.91 18.85
CA GLY A 249 -2.93 5.06 19.76
C GLY A 249 -1.93 4.86 20.90
N PHE A 250 -1.58 5.94 21.62
CA PHE A 250 -0.78 5.85 22.85
C PHE A 250 -1.68 5.87 24.09
N PRO A 251 -1.42 5.06 25.13
CA PRO A 251 -0.43 3.97 25.17
C PRO A 251 -0.81 2.85 24.18
N GLU A 252 0.18 2.31 23.47
CA GLU A 252 -0.04 1.26 22.46
C GLU A 252 -0.41 -0.05 23.17
N PRO A 253 -1.65 -0.57 23.02
CA PRO A 253 -2.06 -1.77 23.72
C PRO A 253 -1.32 -3.01 23.19
N SER A 254 -1.04 -3.06 21.90
CA SER A 254 -0.43 -4.24 21.27
C SER A 254 0.96 -4.52 21.84
N PRO A 255 1.33 -5.80 22.06
CA PRO A 255 2.66 -6.13 22.56
C PRO A 255 3.74 -5.68 21.59
N TYR A 256 4.90 -5.31 22.15
CA TYR A 256 6.11 -5.05 21.38
C TYR A 256 6.88 -6.36 21.38
N ASP A 257 6.86 -7.05 20.24
CA ASP A 257 7.22 -8.47 20.13
C ASP A 257 8.10 -8.75 18.91
N ARG A 258 8.59 -7.68 18.25
CA ARG A 258 9.44 -7.77 17.07
C ARG A 258 10.55 -6.75 17.09
N MET A 259 11.70 -7.12 16.54
CA MET A 259 12.76 -6.19 16.15
C MET A 259 12.61 -5.81 14.67
N LEU A 260 13.33 -4.75 14.25
CA LEU A 260 13.29 -4.27 12.86
C LEU A 260 13.65 -5.39 11.86
N LEU A 261 14.75 -6.09 12.16
CA LEU A 261 15.18 -7.37 11.57
C LEU A 261 15.42 -8.34 12.73
N SER A 262 14.60 -9.39 12.83
CA SER A 262 14.63 -10.34 13.96
C SER A 262 15.55 -11.53 13.68
N LYS A 263 15.98 -12.24 14.73
CA LYS A 263 16.73 -13.51 14.59
C LYS A 263 15.81 -14.70 14.39
N LYS A 264 14.54 -14.55 14.77
CA LYS A 264 13.47 -15.53 14.55
C LYS A 264 12.47 -14.99 13.55
N VAL A 265 12.14 -15.77 12.53
CA VAL A 265 11.10 -15.46 11.55
C VAL A 265 9.82 -16.21 11.91
N ARG A 266 8.68 -15.50 11.87
CA ARG A 266 7.40 -15.99 12.42
C ARG A 266 6.29 -16.14 11.39
N HIS A 267 6.58 -15.87 10.11
CA HIS A 267 5.71 -16.16 8.99
C HIS A 267 6.49 -16.10 7.66
N VAL A 268 5.92 -16.68 6.60
CA VAL A 268 6.43 -16.47 5.24
C VAL A 268 6.33 -14.98 4.93
N GLY A 269 7.40 -14.41 4.38
CA GLY A 269 7.44 -12.98 4.10
C GLY A 269 8.04 -12.10 5.21
N ASP A 270 8.40 -12.68 6.37
CA ASP A 270 9.06 -11.94 7.47
C ASP A 270 10.45 -11.43 7.05
N ARG A 271 10.93 -10.35 7.67
CA ARG A 271 12.12 -9.61 7.18
C ARG A 271 13.41 -10.25 7.68
N VAL A 272 14.34 -10.52 6.76
CA VAL A 272 15.61 -11.21 7.05
C VAL A 272 16.80 -10.28 6.90
N ALA A 273 16.87 -9.57 5.77
CA ALA A 273 17.92 -8.59 5.47
C ALA A 273 17.36 -7.49 4.57
N ALA A 274 18.00 -6.32 4.52
CA ALA A 274 17.64 -5.23 3.62
C ALA A 274 18.84 -4.82 2.77
N VAL A 275 18.66 -4.78 1.45
CA VAL A 275 19.67 -4.35 0.48
C VAL A 275 19.32 -2.95 0.00
N VAL A 276 20.29 -2.05 0.00
CA VAL A 276 20.23 -0.72 -0.60
C VAL A 276 21.15 -0.68 -1.81
N ALA A 277 20.63 -0.30 -2.97
CA ALA A 277 21.40 -0.23 -4.22
C ALA A 277 20.99 0.96 -5.10
N GLU A 278 21.81 1.27 -6.10
CA GLU A 278 21.59 2.37 -7.04
C GLU A 278 20.42 2.12 -8.02
N SER A 279 20.00 0.86 -8.19
CA SER A 279 18.86 0.49 -9.03
C SER A 279 18.08 -0.69 -8.43
N PRO A 280 16.78 -0.85 -8.78
CA PRO A 280 16.01 -1.99 -8.29
C PRO A 280 16.54 -3.33 -8.82
N GLN A 281 17.10 -3.37 -10.03
CA GLN A 281 17.67 -4.59 -10.62
C GLN A 281 18.93 -5.04 -9.87
N ILE A 282 19.80 -4.11 -9.48
CA ILE A 282 21.00 -4.42 -8.68
C ILE A 282 20.60 -4.94 -7.30
N ALA A 283 19.63 -4.29 -6.64
CA ALA A 283 19.10 -4.76 -5.37
C ALA A 283 18.54 -6.20 -5.46
N GLU A 284 17.78 -6.50 -6.52
CA GLU A 284 17.23 -7.85 -6.75
C GLU A 284 18.30 -8.89 -7.07
N GLN A 285 19.35 -8.52 -7.80
CA GLN A 285 20.51 -9.39 -8.03
C GLN A 285 21.23 -9.70 -6.73
N ALA A 286 21.52 -8.68 -5.92
CA ALA A 286 22.21 -8.84 -4.64
C ALA A 286 21.40 -9.70 -3.65
N LEU A 287 20.07 -9.53 -3.60
CA LEU A 287 19.20 -10.37 -2.76
C LEU A 287 19.36 -11.88 -3.06
N LYS A 288 19.54 -12.27 -4.33
CA LYS A 288 19.72 -13.67 -4.73
C LYS A 288 21.05 -14.27 -4.29
N LEU A 289 22.03 -13.42 -3.97
CA LEU A 289 23.37 -13.83 -3.54
C LEU A 289 23.51 -13.91 -2.00
N ILE A 290 22.52 -13.44 -1.25
CA ILE A 290 22.50 -13.57 0.21
C ILE A 290 22.18 -15.04 0.56
N LYS A 291 23.08 -15.69 1.30
CA LYS A 291 22.90 -17.07 1.77
C LYS A 291 22.45 -17.04 3.22
N VAL A 292 21.34 -17.70 3.52
CA VAL A 292 20.77 -17.73 4.88
C VAL A 292 20.58 -19.17 5.30
N GLU A 293 21.10 -19.50 6.47
CA GLU A 293 20.89 -20.79 7.13
C GLU A 293 19.76 -20.68 8.15
N TYR A 294 18.80 -21.60 8.06
CA TYR A 294 17.64 -21.63 8.94
C TYR A 294 17.54 -22.95 9.69
N GLU A 295 17.19 -22.86 10.96
CA GLU A 295 16.64 -23.99 11.72
C GLU A 295 15.12 -23.86 11.74
N ARG A 296 14.43 -24.75 11.02
CA ARG A 296 12.97 -24.71 10.89
C ARG A 296 12.30 -25.18 12.17
N LEU A 297 11.29 -24.43 12.60
CA LEU A 297 10.50 -24.72 13.77
C LEU A 297 9.10 -25.23 13.37
N PRO A 298 8.39 -25.96 14.25
CA PRO A 298 7.01 -26.36 13.99
C PRO A 298 6.10 -25.16 13.73
N VAL A 299 5.20 -25.26 12.76
CA VAL A 299 4.33 -24.16 12.34
C VAL A 299 2.95 -24.31 12.98
N VAL A 300 2.36 -23.21 13.44
CA VAL A 300 0.99 -23.14 13.98
C VAL A 300 0.15 -22.31 13.02
N LEU A 301 -0.84 -22.92 12.37
CA LEU A 301 -1.71 -22.28 11.37
C LEU A 301 -3.19 -22.23 11.77
N ASP A 302 -3.53 -22.84 12.91
CA ASP A 302 -4.91 -23.00 13.37
C ASP A 302 -5.11 -22.35 14.73
N TRP A 303 -6.24 -21.66 14.89
CA TRP A 303 -6.57 -20.89 16.10
C TRP A 303 -6.85 -21.79 17.30
N ASP A 304 -7.53 -22.92 17.09
CA ASP A 304 -7.85 -23.85 18.17
C ASP A 304 -6.60 -24.58 18.63
N ALA A 305 -5.75 -25.01 17.69
CA ALA A 305 -4.46 -25.58 17.98
C ALA A 305 -3.53 -24.60 18.72
N ALA A 306 -3.53 -23.32 18.35
CA ALA A 306 -2.68 -22.30 18.99
C ALA A 306 -2.91 -22.20 20.50
N ARG A 307 -4.14 -22.45 20.96
CA ARG A 307 -4.55 -22.37 22.38
C ARG A 307 -4.24 -23.62 23.19
N ILE A 308 -3.75 -24.69 22.57
CA ILE A 308 -3.39 -25.93 23.28
C ILE A 308 -2.01 -25.76 23.92
N ALA A 309 -1.87 -26.10 25.20
CA ALA A 309 -0.64 -25.88 25.97
C ALA A 309 0.60 -26.61 25.42
N SER A 310 0.40 -27.73 24.72
CA SER A 310 1.48 -28.49 24.07
C SER A 310 1.91 -27.92 22.71
N THR A 311 1.22 -26.90 22.21
CA THR A 311 1.53 -26.29 20.92
C THR A 311 2.80 -25.44 21.03
N PRO A 312 3.74 -25.57 20.07
CA PRO A 312 4.97 -24.79 20.07
C PRO A 312 4.72 -23.29 20.18
N LEU A 313 5.52 -22.62 21.01
CA LEU A 313 5.38 -21.19 21.23
C LEU A 313 5.96 -20.40 20.06
N ILE A 314 5.15 -19.46 19.55
CA ILE A 314 5.61 -18.47 18.56
C ILE A 314 6.51 -17.43 19.23
N HIS A 315 6.21 -17.09 20.49
CA HIS A 315 6.99 -16.15 21.31
C HIS A 315 7.49 -16.81 22.59
N GLY A 316 8.74 -17.26 22.57
CA GLY A 316 9.44 -17.90 23.70
C GLY A 316 10.17 -16.92 24.63
N GLY A 317 10.42 -15.68 24.18
CA GLY A 317 11.21 -14.69 24.90
C GLY A 317 10.62 -14.23 26.24
N LYS A 318 11.41 -13.44 26.98
CA LYS A 318 11.00 -12.88 28.28
C LYS A 318 9.82 -11.92 28.12
N ILE A 319 8.79 -12.11 28.95
CA ILE A 319 7.63 -11.24 29.03
C ILE A 319 7.92 -10.11 30.04
N SER A 320 7.54 -8.88 29.71
CA SER A 320 7.62 -7.76 30.66
C SER A 320 6.46 -6.77 30.45
N TYR A 321 6.20 -5.96 31.48
CA TYR A 321 5.14 -4.96 31.48
C TYR A 321 5.72 -3.60 31.85
N LYS A 322 5.34 -2.53 31.14
CA LYS A 322 5.71 -1.16 31.52
C LYS A 322 4.91 -0.65 32.71
N ALA A 323 3.65 -1.06 32.83
CA ALA A 323 2.77 -0.77 33.94
C ALA A 323 1.87 -1.98 34.26
N GLY A 324 1.39 -2.07 35.51
CA GLY A 324 0.44 -3.11 35.91
C GLY A 324 1.01 -4.53 35.86
N VAL A 325 2.24 -4.73 36.33
CA VAL A 325 2.90 -6.06 36.31
C VAL A 325 2.03 -7.12 37.02
N PRO A 326 1.65 -8.23 36.35
CA PRO A 326 0.92 -9.31 36.98
C PRO A 326 1.74 -10.02 38.06
N GLU A 327 1.09 -10.47 39.13
CA GLU A 327 1.76 -11.19 40.25
C GLU A 327 2.47 -12.47 39.79
N ASN A 328 1.91 -13.16 38.79
CA ASN A 328 2.44 -14.40 38.24
C ASN A 328 3.52 -14.21 37.15
N LEU A 329 4.04 -12.99 36.94
CA LEU A 329 5.03 -12.74 35.88
C LEU A 329 6.30 -13.60 36.03
N ALA A 330 6.73 -13.89 37.26
CA ALA A 330 7.88 -14.75 37.52
C ALA A 330 7.65 -16.18 37.00
N ASP A 331 6.46 -16.72 37.24
CA ASP A 331 6.06 -18.04 36.73
C ASP A 331 5.96 -18.06 35.21
N LEU A 332 5.36 -17.03 34.61
CA LEU A 332 5.29 -16.88 33.16
C LEU A 332 6.68 -16.80 32.50
N ASN A 333 7.71 -16.39 33.23
CA ASN A 333 9.08 -16.27 32.72
C ASN A 333 10.01 -17.41 33.15
N ARG A 334 9.50 -18.43 33.85
CA ARG A 334 10.32 -19.54 34.37
C ARG A 334 11.15 -20.22 33.28
N ASP A 335 10.51 -20.50 32.15
CA ASP A 335 11.10 -21.20 31.00
C ASP A 335 11.28 -20.27 29.79
N ALA A 336 11.48 -18.97 30.03
CA ALA A 336 11.68 -18.01 28.96
C ALA A 336 12.98 -18.28 28.20
N ASP A 337 12.90 -18.30 26.87
CA ASP A 337 14.08 -18.43 26.01
C ASP A 337 14.87 -17.11 26.01
N SER A 338 16.06 -17.15 26.59
CA SER A 338 16.96 -16.00 26.65
C SER A 338 17.54 -15.59 25.29
N ALA A 339 17.48 -16.46 24.28
CA ALA A 339 17.94 -16.18 22.92
C ALA A 339 16.87 -15.45 22.09
N GLU A 340 15.60 -15.48 22.50
CA GLU A 340 14.49 -14.85 21.78
C GLU A 340 14.21 -13.42 22.23
N GLU A 341 13.76 -12.60 21.27
CA GLU A 341 13.35 -11.23 21.55
C GLU A 341 12.24 -11.18 22.62
N PRO A 342 12.30 -10.22 23.56
CA PRO A 342 11.29 -10.12 24.62
C PRO A 342 9.93 -9.69 24.07
N VAL A 343 8.88 -10.05 24.80
CA VAL A 343 7.52 -9.54 24.58
C VAL A 343 7.24 -8.49 25.63
N VAL A 344 7.06 -7.24 25.22
CA VAL A 344 6.84 -6.10 26.14
C VAL A 344 5.42 -5.59 25.99
N TYR A 345 4.63 -5.76 27.04
CA TYR A 345 3.30 -5.16 27.17
C TYR A 345 3.42 -3.76 27.77
N GLN A 346 2.65 -2.80 27.25
CA GLN A 346 2.57 -1.49 27.88
C GLN A 346 1.77 -1.56 29.19
N PHE A 347 0.71 -2.38 29.20
CA PHE A 347 -0.17 -2.64 30.34
C PHE A 347 -0.91 -3.98 30.13
N PRO A 348 -1.56 -4.54 31.17
CA PRO A 348 -2.32 -5.79 31.03
C PRO A 348 -3.47 -5.67 30.04
N ILE A 349 -3.49 -6.57 29.04
CA ILE A 349 -4.57 -6.71 28.06
C ILE A 349 -5.09 -8.16 27.99
N GLY A 350 -4.95 -8.91 29.08
CA GLY A 350 -5.37 -10.32 29.15
C GLY A 350 -4.58 -11.28 28.26
N GLY A 351 -3.39 -10.89 27.79
CA GLY A 351 -2.50 -11.75 27.01
C GLY A 351 -1.84 -12.85 27.85
N ASN A 352 -1.63 -14.00 27.23
CA ASN A 352 -0.81 -15.10 27.75
C ASN A 352 0.06 -15.68 26.61
N PRO A 353 1.25 -15.09 26.35
CA PRO A 353 2.16 -15.58 25.31
C PRO A 353 2.60 -17.04 25.49
N ARG A 354 2.53 -17.59 26.71
CA ARG A 354 2.81 -19.01 27.00
C ARG A 354 1.71 -19.97 26.53
N MET A 355 0.65 -19.43 25.95
CA MET A 355 -0.44 -20.16 25.30
C MET A 355 -0.70 -19.62 23.88
N ASN A 356 0.26 -18.92 23.28
CA ASN A 356 0.11 -18.19 22.01
C ASN A 356 -1.08 -17.19 22.00
N ILE A 357 -1.50 -16.69 23.17
CA ILE A 357 -2.58 -15.70 23.30
C ILE A 357 -1.94 -14.32 23.43
N ALA A 358 -2.02 -13.48 22.40
CA ALA A 358 -1.46 -12.13 22.45
C ALA A 358 -2.27 -11.18 23.35
N ALA A 359 -3.60 -11.33 23.37
CA ALA A 359 -4.55 -10.50 24.11
C ALA A 359 -5.85 -11.27 24.37
N SER A 360 -6.64 -10.84 25.36
CA SER A 360 -8.02 -11.28 25.54
C SER A 360 -8.91 -10.12 26.00
N ILE A 361 -10.17 -10.15 25.58
CA ILE A 361 -11.20 -9.21 25.99
C ILE A 361 -12.45 -10.00 26.36
N SER A 362 -13.06 -9.63 27.47
CA SER A 362 -14.34 -10.17 27.93
C SER A 362 -15.25 -8.99 28.24
N ASP A 363 -16.44 -8.98 27.65
CA ASP A 363 -17.47 -7.97 27.89
C ASP A 363 -18.85 -8.64 27.88
N GLY A 364 -19.83 -8.02 28.51
CA GLY A 364 -21.18 -8.56 28.63
C GLY A 364 -22.18 -7.55 29.17
N ILE A 365 -23.44 -7.72 28.79
CA ILE A 365 -24.56 -6.93 29.31
C ILE A 365 -25.53 -7.89 30.01
N GLY A 366 -25.76 -7.67 31.31
CA GLY A 366 -26.64 -8.52 32.11
C GLY A 366 -26.06 -9.90 32.45
N ASP A 367 -26.95 -10.82 32.84
CA ASP A 367 -26.60 -12.21 33.15
C ASP A 367 -26.90 -13.10 31.93
N VAL A 368 -25.83 -13.51 31.23
CA VAL A 368 -25.93 -14.39 30.06
C VAL A 368 -26.56 -15.74 30.43
N GLN A 369 -26.23 -16.31 31.58
CA GLN A 369 -26.75 -17.61 31.99
C GLN A 369 -28.26 -17.55 32.27
N GLU A 370 -28.71 -16.48 32.91
CA GLU A 370 -30.14 -16.24 33.12
C GLU A 370 -30.86 -15.97 31.79
N GLY A 371 -30.26 -15.19 30.89
CA GLY A 371 -30.80 -14.96 29.55
C GLY A 371 -31.00 -16.26 28.77
N PHE A 372 -30.05 -17.19 28.82
CA PHE A 372 -30.19 -18.51 28.19
C PHE A 372 -31.29 -19.35 28.82
N LYS A 373 -31.49 -19.30 30.15
CA LYS A 373 -32.57 -20.04 30.83
C LYS A 373 -33.96 -19.51 30.49
N GLN A 374 -34.10 -18.20 30.32
CA GLN A 374 -35.37 -17.54 30.03
C GLN A 374 -35.72 -17.54 28.53
N ALA A 375 -34.79 -17.92 27.66
CA ALA A 375 -34.99 -17.89 26.22
C ALA A 375 -35.99 -18.96 25.76
N ASP A 376 -37.02 -18.56 25.02
CA ASP A 376 -37.95 -19.49 24.37
C ASP A 376 -37.27 -20.31 23.26
N VAL A 377 -36.24 -19.76 22.63
CA VAL A 377 -35.47 -20.37 21.54
C VAL A 377 -34.00 -20.01 21.65
N ILE A 378 -33.13 -21.01 21.49
CA ILE A 378 -31.67 -20.84 21.42
C ILE A 378 -31.22 -21.27 20.03
N VAL A 379 -30.45 -20.41 19.34
CA VAL A 379 -29.84 -20.73 18.04
C VAL A 379 -28.33 -20.57 18.15
N GLU A 380 -27.62 -21.69 18.03
CA GLU A 380 -26.15 -21.71 18.03
C GLU A 380 -25.63 -21.97 16.61
N ARG A 381 -24.68 -21.14 16.18
CA ARG A 381 -24.02 -21.23 14.88
C ARG A 381 -22.55 -20.88 15.02
N THR A 382 -21.71 -21.57 14.25
CA THR A 382 -20.28 -21.26 14.11
C THR A 382 -20.05 -20.68 12.72
N TYR A 383 -19.33 -19.57 12.66
CA TYR A 383 -18.98 -18.88 11.42
C TYR A 383 -17.48 -18.75 11.30
N THR A 384 -16.96 -18.87 10.08
CA THR A 384 -15.56 -18.63 9.76
C THR A 384 -15.47 -17.62 8.63
N THR A 385 -14.41 -16.83 8.63
CA THR A 385 -14.09 -15.89 7.55
C THR A 385 -12.68 -16.20 7.06
N THR A 386 -12.40 -15.88 5.80
CA THR A 386 -11.07 -16.02 5.22
C THR A 386 -10.26 -14.75 5.42
N GLN A 387 -8.94 -14.85 5.27
CA GLN A 387 -8.07 -13.69 5.24
C GLN A 387 -8.34 -12.89 3.95
N ILE A 388 -8.74 -11.63 4.09
CA ILE A 388 -8.99 -10.72 2.97
C ILE A 388 -7.80 -9.79 2.79
N GLN A 389 -7.28 -9.70 1.57
CA GLN A 389 -6.28 -8.70 1.21
C GLN A 389 -6.95 -7.39 0.80
N CYS A 390 -6.38 -6.25 1.24
CA CYS A 390 -6.93 -4.93 0.92
C CYS A 390 -6.84 -4.60 -0.58
N THR A 391 -5.82 -5.14 -1.26
CA THR A 391 -5.53 -4.98 -2.70
C THR A 391 -5.54 -3.51 -3.18
N PRO A 392 -4.77 -2.60 -2.55
CA PRO A 392 -4.68 -1.23 -3.00
C PRO A 392 -3.97 -1.15 -4.37
N LEU A 393 -4.36 -0.16 -5.17
CA LEU A 393 -3.70 0.13 -6.45
C LEU A 393 -2.36 0.83 -6.28
N GLU A 394 -2.28 1.79 -5.35
CA GLU A 394 -1.01 2.40 -4.98
C GLU A 394 -0.17 1.37 -4.23
N LYS A 395 1.06 1.16 -4.71
CA LYS A 395 1.99 0.25 -4.05
C LYS A 395 2.45 0.83 -2.72
N HIS A 396 2.68 -0.02 -1.72
CA HIS A 396 3.28 0.39 -0.45
C HIS A 396 4.67 0.98 -0.69
N THR A 397 4.72 2.32 -0.75
CA THR A 397 5.92 3.08 -1.08
C THR A 397 6.29 3.96 0.11
N CYS A 398 7.59 3.99 0.40
CA CYS A 398 8.18 4.87 1.39
C CYS A 398 9.42 5.52 0.77
N TYR A 399 9.51 6.84 0.85
CA TYR A 399 10.67 7.62 0.45
C TYR A 399 11.18 8.39 1.65
N ALA A 400 12.44 8.19 2.00
CA ALA A 400 13.08 8.85 3.12
C ALA A 400 14.33 9.59 2.66
N ARG A 401 14.56 10.78 3.21
CA ARG A 401 15.77 11.58 2.98
C ARG A 401 16.08 12.45 4.17
N LEU A 402 17.33 12.93 4.25
CA LEU A 402 17.73 13.92 5.23
C LEU A 402 17.61 15.34 4.64
N GLU A 403 17.04 16.26 5.41
CA GLU A 403 17.12 17.71 5.20
C GLU A 403 17.90 18.33 6.36
N GLY A 404 19.20 18.55 6.16
CA GLY A 404 20.09 18.90 7.27
C GLY A 404 20.16 17.74 8.27
N ASP A 405 19.75 17.99 9.51
CA ASP A 405 19.69 17.02 10.60
C ASP A 405 18.29 16.37 10.76
N ARG A 406 17.34 16.71 9.87
CA ARG A 406 15.96 16.25 9.94
C ARG A 406 15.69 15.10 8.97
N LEU A 407 15.13 14.00 9.48
CA LEU A 407 14.65 12.88 8.66
C LEU A 407 13.24 13.17 8.12
N ILE A 408 13.12 13.29 6.79
CA ILE A 408 11.84 13.50 6.10
C ILE A 408 11.38 12.18 5.52
N ILE A 409 10.15 11.78 5.84
CA ILE A 409 9.57 10.52 5.37
C ILE A 409 8.24 10.78 4.65
N HIS A 410 8.19 10.41 3.38
CA HIS A 410 6.96 10.31 2.61
C HIS A 410 6.53 8.84 2.56
N ALA A 411 5.40 8.52 3.17
CA ALA A 411 4.88 7.16 3.22
C ALA A 411 3.37 7.15 2.99
N SER A 412 2.86 6.08 2.36
CA SER A 412 1.43 5.85 2.15
C SER A 412 0.81 5.39 3.48
N THR A 413 0.62 6.31 4.43
CA THR A 413 0.11 6.04 5.78
C THR A 413 -1.05 6.95 6.16
N GLN A 414 -2.01 6.41 6.91
CA GLN A 414 -3.11 7.16 7.53
C GLN A 414 -2.80 7.59 8.97
N VAL A 415 -1.65 7.15 9.52
CA VAL A 415 -1.27 7.34 10.93
C VAL A 415 0.14 7.94 11.06
N PRO A 416 0.41 9.12 10.45
CA PRO A 416 1.76 9.68 10.38
C PRO A 416 2.39 9.91 11.75
N TYR A 417 1.61 10.30 12.76
CA TYR A 417 2.11 10.51 14.11
C TYR A 417 2.52 9.22 14.81
N HIS A 418 1.83 8.10 14.55
CA HIS A 418 2.22 6.80 15.10
C HIS A 418 3.52 6.30 14.45
N VAL A 419 3.62 6.43 13.12
CA VAL A 419 4.86 6.13 12.38
C VAL A 419 6.02 6.98 12.92
N ARG A 420 5.83 8.29 13.07
CA ARG A 420 6.85 9.20 13.61
C ARG A 420 7.33 8.77 14.99
N ARG A 421 6.40 8.48 15.92
CA ARG A 421 6.72 8.02 17.29
C ARG A 421 7.51 6.71 17.27
N ILE A 422 7.08 5.74 16.47
CA ILE A 422 7.75 4.43 16.36
C ILE A 422 9.18 4.61 15.83
N ILE A 423 9.36 5.39 14.77
CA ILE A 423 10.68 5.64 14.17
C ILE A 423 11.58 6.43 15.12
N ALA A 424 11.05 7.47 15.78
CA ALA A 424 11.76 8.22 16.81
C ALA A 424 12.30 7.29 17.90
N THR A 425 11.44 6.40 18.40
CA THR A 425 11.78 5.43 19.45
C THR A 425 12.84 4.43 18.98
N LEU A 426 12.70 3.89 17.76
CA LEU A 426 13.64 2.92 17.21
C LEU A 426 15.02 3.53 16.96
N LEU A 427 15.08 4.75 16.43
CA LEU A 427 16.33 5.40 16.02
C LEU A 427 16.97 6.29 17.10
N ASP A 428 16.38 6.37 18.30
CA ASP A 428 16.81 7.32 19.35
C ASP A 428 16.84 8.78 18.87
N LEU A 429 15.91 9.13 17.96
CA LEU A 429 15.78 10.48 17.45
C LEU A 429 14.66 11.22 18.18
N PRO A 430 14.84 12.51 18.51
CA PRO A 430 13.73 13.34 18.96
C PRO A 430 12.62 13.38 17.90
N GLU A 431 11.34 13.31 18.30
CA GLU A 431 10.23 13.32 17.34
C GLU A 431 10.22 14.56 16.44
N ASN A 432 10.70 15.71 16.93
CA ASN A 432 10.79 16.95 16.15
C ASN A 432 11.89 16.91 15.07
N HIS A 433 12.80 15.94 15.12
CA HIS A 433 13.80 15.66 14.08
C HIS A 433 13.25 14.74 12.97
N ILE A 434 11.99 14.31 13.06
CA ILE A 434 11.33 13.50 12.04
C ILE A 434 10.13 14.27 11.48
N ARG A 435 9.93 14.21 10.16
CA ARG A 435 8.78 14.80 9.49
C ARG A 435 7.98 13.76 8.72
#